data_AF-A0A929Y1I4-F1
#
_entry.id   AF-A0A929Y1I4-F1
#
_cell.length_a   1.000
_cell.length_b   1.000
_cell.length_c   1.000
_cell.angle_alpha   90.00
_cell.angle_beta   90.00
_cell.angle_gamma   90.00
#
_symmetry.space_group_name_H-M   'P 1'
#
loop_
_entity.id
_entity.type
_entity.pdbx_description
1 polymer ?
#
loop_
_entity_poly.entity_id
_entity_poly.type
_entity_poly.pdbx_seq_one_letter_code
_entity_poly.pdbx_strand_id
1 'polypeptide(L)' 'KVGNCGYALDNEECEIGHRCISVPLYDYSGKIVAAISAFDDTDALTDTRIKEQVLPAMKKLSGQLSALLGWEEA' A
#
# COMPACT_ATOMS: atom_id res chain seq x y z
N LYS A 1 -7.96 7.91 3.09
CA LYS A 1 -7.06 9.12 2.98
C LYS A 1 -5.90 8.84 2.01
N VAL A 2 -5.92 9.39 0.79
CA VAL A 2 -4.83 9.24 -0.21
C VAL A 2 -4.16 10.61 -0.37
N GLY A 3 -3.02 10.81 0.26
CA GLY A 3 -2.36 12.12 0.22
C GLY A 3 -0.93 12.05 0.71
N ASN A 4 0.02 12.30 -0.18
CA ASN A 4 1.47 12.45 0.01
C ASN A 4 2.27 11.33 0.71
N CYS A 5 1.66 10.33 1.34
CA CYS A 5 2.39 9.31 2.11
C CYS A 5 2.80 8.05 1.33
N GLY A 6 2.41 7.94 0.06
CA GLY A 6 2.72 6.78 -0.80
C GLY A 6 1.93 5.51 -0.45
N TYR A 7 0.78 5.65 0.23
CA TYR A 7 -0.17 4.57 0.47
C TYR A 7 -1.59 5.13 0.66
N ALA A 8 -2.58 4.29 0.43
CA ALA A 8 -3.98 4.51 0.74
C ALA A 8 -4.38 3.63 1.92
N LEU A 9 -5.17 4.20 2.85
CA LEU A 9 -5.78 3.47 3.95
C LEU A 9 -7.29 3.68 3.88
N ASP A 10 -8.00 2.56 3.79
CA ASP A 10 -9.43 2.39 4.00
C ASP A 10 -9.65 1.95 5.45
N ASN A 11 -10.46 2.71 6.18
CA ASN A 11 -10.69 2.49 7.60
C ASN A 11 -12.17 2.25 7.84
N GLU A 12 -12.62 1.03 7.53
CA GLU A 12 -14.02 0.62 7.63
C GLU A 12 -14.94 1.41 6.69
N GLU A 13 -14.41 1.92 5.57
CA GLU A 13 -15.20 2.71 4.61
C GLU A 13 -16.01 1.79 3.68
N CYS A 14 -15.51 0.59 3.40
CA CYS A 14 -16.24 -0.43 2.62
C CYS A 14 -17.12 -1.36 3.47
N GLU A 15 -16.62 -1.83 4.61
CA GLU A 15 -17.34 -2.76 5.48
C GLU A 15 -16.90 -2.55 6.94
N ILE A 16 -17.87 -2.47 7.84
CA ILE A 16 -17.62 -2.30 9.28
C ILE A 16 -16.88 -3.53 9.80
N GLY A 17 -15.79 -3.33 10.53
CA GLY A 17 -14.92 -4.41 11.01
C GLY A 17 -13.79 -4.78 10.06
N HIS A 18 -13.74 -4.25 8.82
CA HIS A 18 -12.65 -4.50 7.87
C HIS A 18 -11.82 -3.26 7.59
N ARG A 19 -10.51 -3.46 7.43
CA ARG A 19 -9.58 -2.41 7.00
C ARG A 19 -8.79 -2.87 5.80
N CYS A 20 -8.46 -1.94 4.92
CA CYS A 20 -7.60 -2.20 3.77
C CYS A 20 -6.51 -1.16 3.66
N ILE A 21 -5.30 -1.59 3.37
CA ILE A 21 -4.16 -0.74 3.05
C ILE A 21 -3.66 -1.05 1.65
N SER A 22 -3.33 -0.03 0.89
CA SER A 22 -2.82 -0.18 -0.47
C SER A 22 -1.59 0.68 -0.74
N VAL A 23 -0.63 0.18 -1.50
CA VAL A 23 0.56 0.92 -1.98
C VAL A 23 0.56 0.96 -3.51
N PRO A 24 0.95 2.08 -4.13
CA PRO A 24 0.98 2.19 -5.59
C PRO A 24 2.14 1.38 -6.18
N LEU A 25 2.01 1.01 -7.45
CA LEU A 25 3.05 0.46 -8.31
C LEU A 25 3.29 1.42 -9.47
N TYR A 26 4.56 1.67 -9.76
CA TYR A 26 5.00 2.58 -10.79
C TYR A 26 5.58 1.81 -11.98
N ASP A 27 5.38 2.34 -13.19
CA ASP A 27 6.06 1.86 -14.40
C ASP A 27 7.31 2.69 -14.74
N TYR A 28 7.98 2.33 -15.83
CA TYR A 28 9.11 3.07 -16.39
C TYR A 28 8.83 4.55 -16.69
N SER A 29 7.56 4.95 -16.84
CA SER A 29 7.19 6.34 -17.06
C SER A 29 7.02 7.13 -15.76
N GLY A 30 7.17 6.46 -14.61
CA GLY A 30 6.93 7.03 -13.29
C GLY A 30 5.44 7.20 -12.97
N LYS A 31 4.55 6.61 -13.78
CA LYS A 31 3.10 6.68 -13.56
C LYS A 31 2.65 5.51 -12.71
N ILE A 32 1.62 5.76 -11.88
CA ILE A 32 0.95 4.70 -11.14
C ILE A 32 0.14 3.87 -12.13
N VAL A 33 0.49 2.59 -12.27
CA VAL A 33 -0.18 1.65 -13.19
C VAL A 33 -0.99 0.57 -12.48
N ALA A 34 -0.68 0.31 -11.21
CA ALA A 34 -1.37 -0.67 -10.38
C ALA A 34 -1.18 -0.33 -8.90
N ALA A 35 -1.75 -1.13 -8.00
CA ALA A 35 -1.52 -1.05 -6.57
C ALA A 35 -1.52 -2.46 -5.94
N ILE A 36 -0.78 -2.62 -4.86
CA ILE A 36 -0.85 -3.81 -4.00
C ILE A 36 -1.77 -3.48 -2.84
N SER A 37 -2.79 -4.30 -2.59
CA SER A 37 -3.72 -4.14 -1.47
C SER A 37 -3.60 -5.31 -0.48
N ALA A 38 -3.73 -5.00 0.80
CA ALA A 38 -3.85 -5.97 1.88
C ALA A 38 -5.05 -5.60 2.74
N PHE A 39 -5.87 -6.59 3.08
CA PHE A 39 -7.09 -6.44 3.87
C PHE A 39 -7.09 -7.43 5.03
N ASP A 40 -7.65 -7.03 6.15
CA ASP A 40 -7.86 -7.87 7.33
C ASP A 40 -8.91 -7.24 8.24
N ASP A 41 -9.29 -7.92 9.32
CA ASP A 41 -10.17 -7.38 10.35
C ASP A 41 -9.50 -6.21 11.10
N THR A 42 -10.28 -5.29 11.66
CA THR A 42 -9.79 -4.11 12.41
C THR A 42 -8.87 -4.49 13.58
N ASP A 43 -9.16 -5.61 14.24
CA ASP A 43 -8.37 -6.16 15.35
C ASP A 43 -7.02 -6.73 14.88
N ALA A 44 -6.96 -7.25 13.65
CA ALA A 44 -5.74 -7.80 13.06
C ALA A 44 -4.90 -6.72 12.38
N LEU A 45 -5.53 -5.75 11.70
CA LEU A 45 -4.90 -4.64 10.99
C LEU A 45 -4.85 -3.36 11.83
N THR A 46 -4.33 -3.43 13.06
CA THR A 46 -4.22 -2.24 13.93
C THR A 46 -3.29 -1.17 13.35
N ASP A 47 -3.46 0.09 13.76
CA ASP A 47 -2.61 1.21 13.31
C ASP A 47 -1.11 0.96 13.54
N THR A 48 -0.77 0.36 14.68
CA THR A 48 0.61 0.01 15.03
C THR A 48 1.15 -1.04 14.07
N ARG A 49 0.41 -2.13 13.83
CA ARG A 49 0.84 -3.19 12.92
C ARG A 49 0.96 -2.69 11.48
N ILE A 50 0.03 -1.83 11.06
CA ILE A 50 0.10 -1.15 9.77
C ILE A 50 1.41 -0.39 9.63
N LYS A 51 1.74 0.47 10.58
CA LYS A 51 2.92 1.35 10.50
C LYS A 51 4.25 0.58 10.65
N GLU A 52 4.30 -0.40 11.55
CA GLU A 52 5.55 -1.06 11.92
C GLU A 52 5.88 -2.29 11.07
N GLN A 53 4.87 -2.96 10.49
CA GLN A 53 5.06 -4.25 9.82
C GLN A 53 4.52 -4.24 8.39
N VAL A 54 3.24 -3.94 8.21
CA VAL A 54 2.55 -4.13 6.93
C VAL A 54 3.04 -3.10 5.90
N LEU A 55 3.02 -1.81 6.23
CA LEU A 55 3.39 -0.75 5.32
C LEU A 55 4.86 -0.83 4.87
N PRO A 56 5.85 -1.07 5.75
CA PRO A 56 7.24 -1.27 5.33
C PRO A 56 7.41 -2.46 4.38
N ALA A 57 6.76 -3.59 4.67
CA ALA A 57 6.82 -4.78 3.82
C ALA A 57 6.19 -4.54 2.45
N MET A 58 5.02 -3.90 2.42
CA MET A 58 4.32 -3.55 1.18
C MET A 58 5.11 -2.53 0.35
N LYS A 59 5.72 -1.51 0.97
CA LYS A 59 6.57 -0.54 0.26
C LYS A 59 7.78 -1.21 -0.37
N LYS A 60 8.44 -2.13 0.36
CA LYS A 60 9.56 -2.91 -0.20
C LYS A 60 9.12 -3.74 -1.40
N LEU A 61 7.99 -4.44 -1.29
CA LEU A 61 7.44 -5.23 -2.39
C LEU A 61 7.04 -4.35 -3.58
N SER A 62 6.43 -3.19 -3.32
CA SER A 62 6.08 -2.21 -4.34
C SER A 62 7.32 -1.72 -5.10
N GLY A 63 8.41 -1.40 -4.41
CA GLY A 63 9.67 -1.01 -5.06
C GLY A 63 10.23 -2.12 -5.95
N GLN A 64 10.22 -3.37 -5.47
CA GLN A 64 10.67 -4.53 -6.26
C GLN A 64 9.81 -4.76 -7.52
N LEU A 65 8.49 -4.72 -7.38
CA LEU A 65 7.58 -4.90 -8.52
C LEU A 65 7.66 -3.72 -9.49
N SER A 66 7.77 -2.50 -8.98
CA SER A 66 7.92 -1.31 -9.82
C SER A 66 9.24 -1.36 -10.60
N ALA A 67 10.34 -1.82 -9.99
CA ALA A 67 11.61 -2.05 -10.68
C ALA A 67 11.48 -3.08 -11.83
N LEU A 68 10.69 -4.14 -11.64
CA LEU A 68 10.37 -5.10 -12.72
C LEU A 68 9.54 -4.46 -13.85
N LEU A 69 8.76 -3.42 -13.54
CA LEU A 69 8.01 -2.63 -14.51
C LEU A 69 8.86 -1.50 -15.14
N GLY A 70 10.17 -1.46 -14.84
CA GLY A 70 11.12 -0.50 -15.38
C GLY A 70 11.17 0.83 -14.63
N TRP A 71 10.55 0.94 -13.45
CA TRP A 71 10.67 2.12 -12.60
C TRP A 71 12.03 2.15 -11.92
N GLU A 72 12.76 3.26 -12.09
CA GLU A 72 13.97 3.55 -11.32
C GLU A 72 13.61 4.55 -10.22
N GLU A 73 13.89 4.19 -8.97
CA GLU A 73 13.68 5.07 -7.82
C GLU A 73 14.65 6.26 -7.95
N ALA A 74 14.09 7.45 -8.21
CA ALA A 74 14.84 8.69 -8.44
C ALA A 74 15.44 9.27 -7.15
#